data_AF-A0A7M1VKR3-F1
#
_entry.id   AF-A0A7M1VKR3-F1
#
_cell.length_a   1.000
_cell.length_b   1.000
_cell.length_c   1.000
_cell.angle_alpha   90.00
_cell.angle_beta   90.00
_cell.angle_gamma   90.00
#
_symmetry.space_group_name_H-M   'P 1'
#
loop_
_entity.id
_entity.type
_entity.pdbx_description
1 polymer ?
#
loop_
_entity_poly.entity_id
_entity_poly.type
_entity_poly.pdbx_seq_one_letter_code
_entity_poly.pdbx_strand_id
1 'polypeptide(L)'
;MKLLFATEVFPMRNSFTEHSLVSREFLTNIGTLLKQDNCVSDARILCNNPTFDMLVKDYAELLPSFIRLREDTSISLNGMIQDWANGGISSWKDYVDNKGSGASLIYQELEHIYNNVYKFDMVICWGENGVYDQFAKDVNIPCLHMELSSTRAPFSENRIGDLLGANGSSSIKNISFKDLDKAIQAPSYHFWQAVYNINGESNSEKLGFDDSSSTYWTEDYTLNIPFQSKTALVGLQLFDDANTQRHSDYQSPLDFLQEILPKLSDAGWEIIVKTHPGAIHRPINYLHQKDAIDYAKTFDNCYIYDHKNDGRDYLSLLKSVDLVVSINSSLGFESAMLGKVSVVCGQALYKVDGVFPTLDSALDQKFDKEDYLRKISSLTYFYNKYVFLDKSVFSRGEFYKSYLEFWSNHGHEIEAGSYPIGNYIKCFERYANSFLSEGGINLEDFESIPVSLLTRKTKSRENITEKDGYILFKDSLKKIELSKGTSKYALDRLSIDDNILQFEGWCMDSFNKIPPALILIIADGKLLHYGRAVVKRGDVKDFVKSTHEYYGFKYKLNLDSVPNDISLIFVYPSNKADIIRIM
;
A
#
# COMPACT_ATOMS: atom_id res chain seq x y z
N MET A 1 26.21 -5.82 10.37
CA MET A 1 25.07 -6.74 10.51
C MET A 1 25.18 -7.80 9.41
N LYS A 2 25.04 -9.07 9.78
CA LYS A 2 24.99 -10.24 8.89
C LYS A 2 23.55 -10.72 8.75
N LEU A 3 23.08 -10.97 7.53
CA LEU A 3 21.66 -11.27 7.27
C LEU A 3 21.47 -12.67 6.68
N LEU A 4 20.46 -13.39 7.18
CA LEU A 4 19.95 -14.60 6.53
C LEU A 4 18.58 -14.32 5.90
N PHE A 5 18.52 -14.28 4.58
CA PHE A 5 17.27 -14.29 3.83
C PHE A 5 16.77 -15.73 3.70
N ALA A 6 15.70 -16.09 4.41
CA ALA A 6 15.13 -17.42 4.41
C ALA A 6 13.91 -17.48 3.49
N THR A 7 14.06 -18.15 2.36
CA THR A 7 12.91 -18.46 1.49
C THR A 7 12.22 -19.73 1.99
N GLU A 8 11.02 -20.01 1.47
CA GLU A 8 10.34 -21.24 1.86
C GLU A 8 11.12 -22.46 1.33
N VAL A 9 11.55 -23.32 2.24
CA VAL A 9 12.31 -24.53 1.94
C VAL A 9 11.41 -25.78 1.96
N PHE A 10 10.26 -25.71 2.63
CA PHE A 10 9.29 -26.78 2.70
C PHE A 10 8.43 -26.83 1.42
N PRO A 11 8.08 -28.03 0.90
CA PRO A 11 7.28 -28.12 -0.32
C PRO A 11 5.87 -27.56 -0.11
N MET A 12 5.38 -26.79 -1.07
CA MET A 12 4.03 -26.25 -1.08
C MET A 12 3.44 -26.28 -2.49
N ARG A 13 2.11 -26.43 -2.58
CA ARG A 13 1.38 -26.44 -3.87
C ARG A 13 1.99 -27.40 -4.90
N ASN A 14 2.38 -28.60 -4.44
CA ASN A 14 3.01 -29.65 -5.25
C ASN A 14 4.39 -29.29 -5.82
N SER A 15 5.09 -28.31 -5.24
CA SER A 15 6.35 -27.80 -5.76
C SER A 15 7.30 -27.31 -4.66
N PHE A 16 8.60 -27.29 -4.97
CA PHE A 16 9.63 -26.63 -4.17
C PHE A 16 9.94 -25.21 -4.64
N THR A 17 9.45 -24.81 -5.81
CA THR A 17 9.84 -23.57 -6.49
C THR A 17 8.74 -22.51 -6.54
N GLU A 18 7.67 -22.67 -5.75
CA GLU A 18 6.58 -21.67 -5.65
C GLU A 18 7.11 -20.29 -5.24
N HIS A 19 8.10 -20.24 -4.35
CA HIS A 19 8.74 -18.99 -3.91
C HIS A 19 9.99 -18.62 -4.73
N SER A 20 10.09 -19.10 -5.96
CA SER A 20 11.20 -18.75 -6.87
C SER A 20 11.28 -17.26 -7.19
N LEU A 21 10.15 -16.59 -7.38
CA LEU A 21 10.10 -15.14 -7.63
C LEU A 21 10.59 -14.35 -6.42
N VAL A 22 10.18 -14.77 -5.21
CA VAL A 22 10.65 -14.20 -3.94
C VAL A 22 12.15 -14.41 -3.80
N SER A 23 12.65 -15.60 -4.12
CA SER A 23 14.08 -15.93 -4.06
C SER A 23 14.91 -15.04 -5.00
N ARG A 24 14.41 -14.75 -6.20
CA ARG A 24 15.02 -13.80 -7.15
C ARG A 24 15.03 -12.38 -6.59
N GLU A 25 13.95 -11.97 -5.93
CA GLU A 25 13.87 -10.67 -5.26
C GLU A 25 14.91 -10.55 -4.14
N PHE A 26 14.99 -11.54 -3.26
CA PHE A 26 15.98 -11.58 -2.18
C PHE A 26 17.41 -11.59 -2.70
N LEU A 27 17.72 -12.35 -3.75
CA LEU A 27 19.04 -12.34 -4.39
C LEU A 27 19.39 -10.97 -4.97
N THR A 28 18.43 -10.32 -5.62
CA THR A 28 18.60 -8.95 -6.14
C THR A 28 18.89 -7.96 -5.01
N ASN A 29 18.19 -8.10 -3.88
CA ASN A 29 18.42 -7.28 -2.70
C ASN A 29 19.80 -7.55 -2.09
N ILE A 30 20.18 -8.81 -1.90
CA ILE A 30 21.52 -9.21 -1.43
C ILE A 30 22.61 -8.60 -2.31
N GLY A 31 22.48 -8.72 -3.63
CA GLY A 31 23.44 -8.15 -4.58
C GLY A 31 23.58 -6.63 -4.47
N THR A 32 22.48 -5.91 -4.20
CA THR A 32 22.52 -4.48 -3.90
C THR A 32 23.24 -4.21 -2.58
N LEU A 33 22.85 -4.89 -1.50
CA LEU A 33 23.34 -4.64 -0.15
C LEU A 33 24.84 -4.90 -0.02
N LEU A 34 25.36 -5.92 -0.70
CA LEU A 34 26.78 -6.26 -0.68
C LEU A 34 27.63 -5.30 -1.53
N LYS A 35 27.04 -4.59 -2.50
CA LYS A 35 27.75 -3.59 -3.33
C LYS A 35 27.84 -2.22 -2.67
N GLN A 36 26.99 -1.93 -1.67
CA GLN A 36 26.96 -0.64 -1.01
C GLN A 36 27.85 -0.64 0.24
N ASP A 37 28.85 0.23 0.25
CA ASP A 37 29.81 0.36 1.34
C ASP A 37 29.10 0.57 2.68
N ASN A 38 29.50 -0.20 3.69
CA ASN A 38 28.99 -0.12 5.06
C ASN A 38 27.48 -0.36 5.23
N CYS A 39 26.77 -0.90 4.24
CA CYS A 39 25.36 -1.24 4.37
C CYS A 39 25.15 -2.46 5.28
N VAL A 40 25.73 -3.60 4.89
CA VAL A 40 25.75 -4.86 5.66
C VAL A 40 27.14 -5.48 5.56
N SER A 41 27.51 -6.33 6.52
CA SER A 41 28.83 -6.98 6.51
C SER A 41 28.86 -8.27 5.71
N ASP A 42 27.73 -8.97 5.62
CA ASP A 42 27.52 -10.16 4.78
C ASP A 42 26.00 -10.40 4.68
N ALA A 43 25.53 -11.02 3.61
CA ALA A 43 24.13 -11.39 3.42
C ALA A 43 24.03 -12.64 2.57
N ARG A 44 23.22 -13.60 3.05
CA ARG A 44 23.08 -14.92 2.41
C ARG A 44 21.61 -15.33 2.32
N ILE A 45 21.31 -16.20 1.35
CA ILE A 45 19.98 -16.76 1.13
C ILE A 45 19.97 -18.25 1.45
N LEU A 46 19.06 -18.68 2.32
CA LEU A 46 18.69 -20.08 2.50
C LEU A 46 17.56 -20.43 1.53
N CYS A 47 17.79 -21.46 0.72
CA CYS A 47 16.78 -22.01 -0.19
C CYS A 47 16.92 -23.54 -0.32
N ASN A 48 15.85 -24.20 -0.75
CA ASN A 48 15.88 -25.62 -1.05
C ASN A 48 16.74 -25.91 -2.30
N ASN A 49 17.21 -27.15 -2.44
CA ASN A 49 18.10 -27.54 -3.53
C ASN A 49 17.52 -27.29 -4.93
N PRO A 50 16.23 -27.62 -5.22
CA PRO A 50 15.63 -27.29 -6.51
C PRO A 50 15.65 -25.78 -6.85
N THR A 51 15.36 -24.93 -5.87
CA THR A 51 15.39 -23.46 -6.05
C THR A 51 16.82 -22.98 -6.29
N PHE A 52 17.80 -23.49 -5.54
CA PHE A 52 19.22 -23.20 -5.78
C PHE A 52 19.63 -23.57 -7.22
N ASP A 53 19.36 -24.81 -7.65
CA ASP A 53 19.81 -25.33 -8.95
C ASP A 53 19.21 -24.52 -10.12
N MET A 54 18.00 -23.99 -9.93
CA MET A 54 17.33 -23.12 -10.89
C MET A 54 17.93 -21.70 -10.94
N LEU A 55 18.35 -21.13 -9.81
CA LEU A 55 18.76 -19.71 -9.72
C LEU A 55 20.27 -19.49 -9.86
N VAL A 56 21.09 -20.48 -9.51
CA VAL A 56 22.55 -20.33 -9.44
C VAL A 56 23.19 -19.88 -10.75
N LYS A 57 22.59 -20.23 -11.90
CA LYS A 57 23.10 -19.81 -13.21
C LYS A 57 22.86 -18.33 -13.48
N ASP A 58 21.71 -17.81 -13.05
CA ASP A 58 21.29 -16.42 -13.27
C ASP A 58 21.97 -15.45 -12.29
N TYR A 59 22.47 -15.96 -11.15
CA TYR A 59 23.10 -15.19 -10.08
C TYR A 59 24.48 -15.78 -9.69
N ALA A 60 25.26 -16.20 -10.68
CA ALA A 60 26.53 -16.90 -10.48
C ALA A 60 27.55 -16.05 -9.69
N GLU A 61 27.50 -14.73 -9.81
CA GLU A 61 28.32 -13.78 -9.07
C GLU A 61 27.98 -13.73 -7.57
N LEU A 62 26.78 -14.17 -7.18
CA LEU A 62 26.33 -14.27 -5.79
C LEU A 62 26.44 -15.71 -5.25
N LEU A 63 27.16 -16.60 -5.92
CA LEU A 63 27.36 -17.98 -5.46
C LEU A 63 27.78 -18.09 -3.98
N PRO A 64 28.70 -17.27 -3.44
CA PRO A 64 29.07 -17.31 -2.02
C PRO A 64 27.93 -16.95 -1.04
N SER A 65 26.89 -16.27 -1.54
CA SER A 65 25.72 -15.88 -0.76
C SER A 65 24.65 -16.95 -0.70
N PHE A 66 24.77 -18.06 -1.43
CA PHE A 66 23.81 -19.16 -1.31
C PHE A 66 24.16 -20.10 -0.15
N ILE A 67 23.14 -20.45 0.63
CA ILE A 67 23.15 -21.56 1.59
C ILE A 67 22.15 -22.60 1.09
N ARG A 68 22.68 -23.79 0.79
CA ARG A 68 21.88 -24.96 0.43
C ARG A 68 21.57 -25.77 1.67
N LEU A 69 20.45 -26.48 1.63
CA LEU A 69 20.17 -27.55 2.59
C LEU A 69 21.21 -28.66 2.43
N ARG A 70 21.62 -29.26 3.56
CA ARG A 70 22.37 -30.51 3.53
C ARG A 70 21.60 -31.60 2.78
N GLU A 71 22.35 -32.54 2.21
CA GLU A 71 21.81 -33.59 1.33
C GLU A 71 20.77 -34.47 2.05
N ASP A 72 21.04 -34.86 3.30
CA ASP A 72 20.13 -35.63 4.16
C ASP A 72 18.83 -34.87 4.49
N THR A 73 18.94 -33.58 4.82
CA THR A 73 17.78 -32.69 5.01
C THR A 73 16.94 -32.61 3.73
N SER A 74 17.59 -32.41 2.58
CA SER A 74 16.93 -32.32 1.27
C SER A 74 16.22 -33.61 0.88
N ILE A 75 16.86 -34.77 1.06
CA ILE A 75 16.26 -36.09 0.84
C ILE A 75 15.03 -36.29 1.74
N SER A 76 15.14 -35.91 3.01
CA SER A 76 14.04 -36.05 3.98
C SER A 76 12.84 -35.18 3.59
N LEU A 77 13.06 -33.91 3.17
CA LEU A 77 11.99 -33.03 2.70
C LEU A 77 11.34 -33.53 1.41
N ASN A 78 12.12 -34.11 0.48
CA ASN A 78 11.55 -34.72 -0.73
C ASN A 78 10.55 -35.83 -0.38
N GLY A 79 10.83 -36.61 0.66
CA GLY A 79 9.92 -37.63 1.19
C GLY A 79 8.65 -37.06 1.86
N MET A 80 8.59 -35.75 2.11
CA MET A 80 7.46 -35.06 2.72
C MET A 80 6.54 -34.37 1.70
N ILE A 81 6.86 -34.40 0.40
CA ILE A 81 5.93 -33.90 -0.62
C ILE A 81 4.63 -34.70 -0.54
N GLN A 82 3.52 -33.97 -0.40
CA GLN A 82 2.17 -34.51 -0.47
C GLN A 82 1.39 -33.74 -1.53
N ASP A 83 0.33 -34.38 -2.04
CA ASP A 83 -0.64 -33.67 -2.86
C ASP A 83 -1.25 -32.52 -2.05
N TRP A 84 -1.22 -31.32 -2.64
CA TRP A 84 -1.58 -30.08 -1.94
C TRP A 84 -3.02 -30.11 -1.43
N ALA A 85 -3.93 -30.65 -2.25
CA ALA A 85 -5.34 -30.80 -1.89
C ALA A 85 -5.56 -31.88 -0.83
N ASN A 86 -4.77 -32.95 -0.88
CA ASN A 86 -4.89 -34.12 -0.01
C ASN A 86 -3.75 -34.20 1.01
N GLY A 87 -3.78 -33.29 1.98
CA GLY A 87 -2.87 -33.30 3.15
C GLY A 87 -1.70 -32.31 3.09
N GLY A 88 -1.34 -31.82 1.89
CA GLY A 88 -0.26 -30.84 1.74
C GLY A 88 -0.52 -29.51 2.46
N ILE A 89 -1.74 -28.95 2.38
CA ILE A 89 -2.11 -27.73 3.13
C ILE A 89 -1.97 -27.95 4.65
N SER A 90 -2.44 -29.09 5.17
CA SER A 90 -2.36 -29.39 6.60
C SER A 90 -0.90 -29.56 7.05
N SER A 91 -0.10 -30.27 6.27
CA SER A 91 1.34 -30.45 6.54
C SER A 91 2.11 -29.13 6.50
N TRP A 92 1.78 -28.25 5.55
CA TRP A 92 2.35 -26.90 5.50
C TRP A 92 1.93 -26.06 6.71
N LYS A 93 0.66 -26.11 7.12
CA LYS A 93 0.16 -25.44 8.33
C LYS A 93 0.90 -25.90 9.59
N ASP A 94 1.07 -27.20 9.77
CA ASP A 94 1.86 -27.74 10.87
C ASP A 94 3.29 -27.21 10.83
N TYR A 95 3.94 -27.24 9.67
CA TYR A 95 5.29 -26.73 9.51
C TYR A 95 5.40 -25.23 9.87
N VAL A 96 4.55 -24.35 9.33
CA VAL A 96 4.60 -22.90 9.63
C VAL A 96 4.12 -22.57 11.04
N ASP A 97 3.45 -23.50 11.73
CA ASP A 97 3.12 -23.43 13.16
C ASP A 97 4.23 -24.01 14.05
N ASN A 98 5.38 -24.37 13.47
CA ASN A 98 6.50 -25.04 14.15
C ASN A 98 6.12 -26.40 14.76
N LYS A 99 5.37 -27.21 14.02
CA LYS A 99 4.91 -28.55 14.40
C LYS A 99 5.34 -29.59 13.37
N GLY A 100 5.42 -30.83 13.83
CA GLY A 100 5.74 -31.98 12.98
C GLY A 100 7.22 -32.12 12.63
N SER A 101 7.51 -33.17 11.85
CA SER A 101 8.89 -33.56 11.50
C SER A 101 9.57 -32.57 10.56
N GLY A 102 8.81 -31.95 9.64
CA GLY A 102 9.34 -30.91 8.75
C GLY A 102 9.89 -29.71 9.52
N ALA A 103 9.16 -29.23 10.53
CA ALA A 103 9.59 -28.13 11.37
C ALA A 103 10.86 -28.49 12.16
N SER A 104 10.87 -29.66 12.80
CA SER A 104 12.02 -30.15 13.57
C SER A 104 13.27 -30.28 12.71
N LEU A 105 13.11 -30.74 11.47
CA LEU A 105 14.20 -30.91 10.51
C LEU A 105 14.80 -29.56 10.09
N ILE A 106 13.95 -28.58 9.74
CA ILE A 106 14.42 -27.24 9.36
C ILE A 106 15.03 -26.49 10.54
N TYR A 107 14.49 -26.66 11.75
CA TYR A 107 15.10 -26.11 12.96
C TYR A 107 16.54 -26.60 13.15
N GLN A 108 16.77 -27.91 13.04
CA GLN A 108 18.11 -28.51 13.14
C GLN A 108 19.05 -28.04 12.02
N GLU A 109 18.52 -27.77 10.83
CA GLU A 109 19.28 -27.18 9.73
C GLU A 109 19.71 -25.75 10.07
N LEU A 110 18.83 -24.92 10.63
CA LEU A 110 19.14 -23.55 11.05
C LEU A 110 20.20 -23.54 12.16
N GLU A 111 20.09 -24.43 13.16
CA GLU A 111 21.11 -24.59 14.21
C GLU A 111 22.48 -24.94 13.62
N HIS A 112 22.51 -25.87 12.65
CA HIS A 112 23.75 -26.22 11.98
C HIS A 112 24.34 -25.04 11.21
N ILE A 113 23.50 -24.35 10.41
CA ILE A 113 23.91 -23.19 9.64
C ILE A 113 24.50 -22.13 10.58
N TYR A 114 23.77 -21.73 11.62
CA TYR A 114 24.18 -20.67 12.53
C TYR A 114 25.48 -20.98 13.27
N ASN A 115 25.65 -22.22 13.73
CA ASN A 115 26.80 -22.61 14.55
C ASN A 115 28.04 -22.98 13.73
N ASN A 116 27.87 -23.50 12.51
CA ASN A 116 28.98 -24.13 11.76
C ASN A 116 29.24 -23.54 10.36
N VAL A 117 28.26 -22.86 9.75
CA VAL A 117 28.35 -22.41 8.34
C VAL A 117 28.38 -20.90 8.25
N TYR A 118 27.41 -20.23 8.85
CA TYR A 118 27.19 -18.80 8.73
C TYR A 118 26.41 -18.30 9.96
N LYS A 119 27.12 -17.61 10.86
CA LYS A 119 26.50 -16.90 11.99
C LYS A 119 25.95 -15.56 11.52
N PHE A 120 24.66 -15.31 11.75
CA PHE A 120 23.94 -14.11 11.32
C PHE A 120 23.30 -13.37 12.51
N ASP A 121 22.90 -12.13 12.28
CA ASP A 121 22.34 -11.23 13.30
C ASP A 121 20.83 -11.04 13.16
N MET A 122 20.23 -11.45 12.03
CA MET A 122 18.80 -11.34 11.74
C MET A 122 18.37 -12.36 10.69
N VAL A 123 17.18 -12.92 10.85
CA VAL A 123 16.48 -13.68 9.80
C VAL A 123 15.49 -12.76 9.08
N ILE A 124 15.44 -12.84 7.76
CA ILE A 124 14.45 -12.15 6.93
C ILE A 124 13.73 -13.24 6.13
N CYS A 125 12.47 -13.51 6.44
CA CYS A 125 11.71 -14.57 5.78
C CYS A 125 10.55 -14.00 4.96
N TRP A 126 10.01 -14.79 4.03
CA TRP A 126 8.82 -14.43 3.28
C TRP A 126 7.58 -15.13 3.82
N GLY A 127 6.58 -14.35 4.21
CA GLY A 127 5.42 -14.84 4.94
C GLY A 127 5.75 -15.16 6.41
N GLU A 128 4.82 -15.84 7.07
CA GLU A 128 4.98 -16.30 8.44
C GLU A 128 5.57 -17.70 8.48
N ASN A 129 6.51 -17.94 9.40
CA ASN A 129 7.11 -19.25 9.59
C ASN A 129 7.62 -19.42 11.02
N GLY A 130 6.85 -20.16 11.83
CA GLY A 130 7.14 -20.36 13.23
C GLY A 130 8.45 -21.11 13.51
N VAL A 131 9.01 -21.83 12.53
CA VAL A 131 10.32 -22.48 12.68
C VAL A 131 11.42 -21.43 12.75
N TYR A 132 11.35 -20.44 11.85
CA TYR A 132 12.28 -19.31 11.84
C TYR A 132 12.12 -18.45 13.08
N ASP A 133 10.89 -18.24 13.54
CA ASP A 133 10.60 -17.44 14.75
C ASP A 133 11.14 -18.11 16.00
N GLN A 134 10.86 -19.41 16.17
CA GLN A 134 11.34 -20.16 17.31
C GLN A 134 12.88 -20.18 17.34
N PHE A 135 13.51 -20.45 16.19
CA PHE A 135 14.96 -20.42 16.08
C PHE A 135 15.53 -19.04 16.44
N ALA A 136 14.99 -17.97 15.85
CA ALA A 136 15.46 -16.60 16.06
C ALA A 136 15.33 -16.20 17.54
N LYS A 137 14.23 -16.58 18.18
CA LYS A 137 14.01 -16.38 19.62
C LYS A 137 15.03 -17.13 20.48
N ASP A 138 15.30 -18.39 20.17
CA ASP A 138 16.21 -19.24 20.95
C ASP A 138 17.67 -18.76 20.89
N VAL A 139 18.07 -18.14 19.77
CA VAL A 139 19.40 -17.52 19.63
C VAL A 139 19.42 -16.00 19.85
N ASN A 140 18.29 -15.43 20.29
CA ASN A 140 18.09 -14.01 20.61
C ASN A 140 18.48 -13.05 19.47
N ILE A 141 17.91 -13.28 18.29
CA ILE A 141 18.00 -12.40 17.12
C ILE A 141 16.60 -12.10 16.57
N PRO A 142 16.39 -10.97 15.87
CA PRO A 142 15.12 -10.67 15.22
C PRO A 142 14.83 -11.58 14.01
N CYS A 143 13.54 -11.90 13.81
CA CYS A 143 12.99 -12.49 12.59
C CYS A 143 12.04 -11.49 11.93
N LEU A 144 12.39 -11.00 10.73
CA LEU A 144 11.59 -10.06 9.97
C LEU A 144 10.77 -10.79 8.90
N HIS A 145 9.46 -10.74 9.02
CA HIS A 145 8.52 -11.33 8.07
C HIS A 145 8.19 -10.33 6.97
N MET A 146 8.64 -10.61 5.76
CA MET A 146 8.32 -9.83 4.58
C MET A 146 7.16 -10.42 3.80
N GLU A 147 6.31 -9.58 3.23
CA GLU A 147 5.25 -9.98 2.32
C GLU A 147 4.90 -8.81 1.39
N LEU A 148 4.15 -9.10 0.33
CA LEU A 148 3.46 -8.07 -0.42
C LEU A 148 2.44 -7.32 0.47
N SER A 149 2.30 -6.01 0.31
CA SER A 149 1.34 -5.22 1.08
C SER A 149 -0.12 -5.36 0.57
N SER A 150 -1.06 -4.62 1.15
CA SER A 150 -2.50 -4.64 0.83
C SER A 150 -2.92 -3.81 -0.39
N THR A 151 -2.00 -3.48 -1.29
CA THR A 151 -2.32 -2.78 -2.54
C THR A 151 -1.69 -3.49 -3.75
N ARG A 152 -2.45 -3.60 -4.84
CA ARG A 152 -2.03 -4.19 -6.12
C ARG A 152 -2.43 -3.28 -7.29
N ALA A 153 -1.83 -3.52 -8.46
CA ALA A 153 -2.16 -2.80 -9.69
C ALA A 153 -3.69 -2.71 -9.87
N PRO A 154 -4.24 -1.50 -10.14
CA PRO A 154 -3.57 -0.28 -10.60
C PRO A 154 -2.92 0.59 -9.50
N PHE A 155 -3.08 0.24 -8.23
CA PHE A 155 -2.27 0.83 -7.16
C PHE A 155 -0.85 0.28 -7.23
N SER A 156 0.16 1.11 -6.93
CA SER A 156 1.08 0.74 -5.87
C SER A 156 1.30 -0.73 -5.46
N GLU A 157 2.20 -1.49 -6.06
CA GLU A 157 2.62 -2.78 -5.46
C GLU A 157 3.79 -2.56 -4.48
N ASN A 158 3.56 -2.79 -3.20
CA ASN A 158 4.58 -2.63 -2.15
C ASN A 158 4.92 -3.93 -1.45
N ARG A 159 5.96 -3.85 -0.63
CA ARG A 159 6.31 -4.79 0.42
C ARG A 159 6.02 -4.19 1.80
N ILE A 160 5.97 -5.07 2.78
CA ILE A 160 5.95 -4.76 4.21
C ILE A 160 6.94 -5.70 4.89
N GLY A 161 7.56 -5.28 5.99
CA GLY A 161 8.24 -6.16 6.92
C GLY A 161 7.75 -5.91 8.35
N ASP A 162 7.64 -6.97 9.15
CA ASP A 162 7.16 -6.89 10.54
C ASP A 162 7.77 -8.04 11.37
N LEU A 163 8.01 -7.83 12.67
CA LEU A 163 8.62 -8.83 13.54
C LEU A 163 7.64 -9.81 14.18
N LEU A 164 6.34 -9.49 14.23
CA LEU A 164 5.32 -10.40 14.79
C LEU A 164 4.70 -11.31 13.74
N GLY A 165 4.83 -10.97 12.46
CA GLY A 165 4.31 -11.80 11.37
C GLY A 165 3.89 -10.99 10.15
N ALA A 166 3.56 -11.67 9.07
CA ALA A 166 2.96 -11.07 7.89
C ALA A 166 1.43 -11.05 8.01
N ASN A 167 0.74 -10.44 7.05
CA ASN A 167 -0.71 -10.59 6.90
C ASN A 167 -1.49 -10.30 8.20
N GLY A 168 -2.29 -11.27 8.67
CA GLY A 168 -3.14 -11.13 9.84
C GLY A 168 -2.39 -11.07 11.17
N SER A 169 -1.10 -11.42 11.25
CA SER A 169 -0.33 -11.38 12.51
C SER A 169 0.61 -10.18 12.64
N SER A 170 0.66 -9.29 11.64
CA SER A 170 1.48 -8.08 11.70
C SER A 170 1.18 -7.23 12.93
N SER A 171 2.24 -6.74 13.57
CA SER A 171 2.17 -5.81 14.71
C SER A 171 1.47 -4.49 14.38
N ILE A 172 1.48 -4.08 13.11
CA ILE A 172 0.93 -2.79 12.66
C ILE A 172 -0.58 -2.69 12.92
N LYS A 173 -1.31 -3.81 12.88
CA LYS A 173 -2.75 -3.82 13.18
C LYS A 173 -3.05 -3.44 14.65
N ASN A 174 -2.07 -3.61 15.54
CA ASN A 174 -2.19 -3.30 16.97
C ASN A 174 -1.89 -1.82 17.28
N ILE A 175 -1.54 -1.02 16.28
CA ILE A 175 -1.29 0.42 16.47
C ILE A 175 -2.59 1.10 16.86
N SER A 176 -2.56 1.86 17.97
CA SER A 176 -3.74 2.60 18.38
C SER A 176 -4.06 3.71 17.39
N PHE A 177 -5.35 3.96 17.16
CA PHE A 177 -5.76 5.05 16.29
C PHE A 177 -5.22 6.42 16.75
N LYS A 178 -5.07 6.63 18.07
CA LYS A 178 -4.47 7.83 18.65
C LYS A 178 -3.02 8.04 18.19
N ASP A 179 -2.29 6.95 17.99
CA ASP A 179 -0.90 6.99 17.55
C ASP A 179 -0.79 7.23 16.03
N LEU A 180 -1.72 6.68 15.24
CA LEU A 180 -1.87 7.04 13.81
C LEU A 180 -2.11 8.55 13.64
N ASP A 181 -2.99 9.14 14.46
CA ASP A 181 -3.31 10.58 14.40
C ASP A 181 -2.13 11.49 14.80
N LYS A 182 -1.17 10.98 15.60
CA LYS A 182 0.09 11.70 15.87
C LYS A 182 1.04 11.63 14.68
N ALA A 183 1.11 10.47 14.00
CA ALA A 183 2.00 10.28 12.86
C ALA A 183 1.72 11.27 11.71
N ILE A 184 0.46 11.62 11.50
CA ILE A 184 0.02 12.57 10.47
C ILE A 184 0.43 14.02 10.77
N GLN A 185 0.65 14.34 12.06
CA GLN A 185 1.07 15.66 12.49
C GLN A 185 2.58 15.87 12.41
N ALA A 186 3.35 14.80 12.18
CA ALA A 186 4.79 14.89 11.96
C ALA A 186 5.09 15.43 10.53
N PRO A 187 6.06 16.34 10.37
CA PRO A 187 6.38 16.93 9.07
C PRO A 187 7.05 15.90 8.15
N SER A 188 6.29 15.30 7.23
CA SER A 188 6.77 14.19 6.38
C SER A 188 6.59 14.44 4.87
N TYR A 189 6.76 15.67 4.41
CA TYR A 189 6.28 16.09 3.08
C TYR A 189 7.04 15.50 1.87
N HIS A 190 8.27 14.98 2.01
CA HIS A 190 9.12 14.83 0.82
C HIS A 190 9.47 13.42 0.35
N PHE A 191 9.15 12.37 1.12
CA PHE A 191 9.79 11.07 0.88
C PHE A 191 9.35 10.40 -0.43
N TRP A 192 8.05 10.19 -0.64
CA TRP A 192 7.57 9.44 -1.82
C TRP A 192 7.50 10.28 -3.10
N GLN A 193 7.30 11.59 -3.00
CA GLN A 193 7.30 12.48 -4.17
C GLN A 193 8.70 12.67 -4.77
N ALA A 194 9.76 12.70 -3.95
CA ALA A 194 11.12 12.84 -4.45
C ALA A 194 11.58 11.55 -5.16
N VAL A 195 11.24 10.38 -4.61
CA VAL A 195 11.58 9.06 -5.19
C VAL A 195 10.93 8.84 -6.56
N TYR A 196 9.67 9.23 -6.72
CA TYR A 196 8.95 9.13 -8.01
C TYR A 196 9.42 10.13 -9.06
N ASN A 197 9.82 11.35 -8.66
CA ASN A 197 10.22 12.39 -9.61
C ASN A 197 11.68 12.30 -10.06
N ILE A 198 12.59 11.74 -9.25
CA ILE A 198 14.03 11.72 -9.56
C ILE A 198 14.39 10.62 -10.57
N ASN A 199 13.62 9.54 -10.66
CA ASN A 199 13.96 8.40 -11.53
C ASN A 199 13.48 8.53 -12.98
N GLY A 200 12.83 9.63 -13.38
CA GLY A 200 12.39 9.87 -14.76
C GLY A 200 11.34 8.88 -15.30
N GLU A 201 11.03 7.82 -14.57
CA GLU A 201 9.92 6.91 -14.85
C GLU A 201 8.63 7.48 -14.25
N SER A 202 8.07 8.49 -14.91
CA SER A 202 6.64 8.77 -14.81
C SER A 202 5.91 7.59 -15.45
N ASN A 203 5.84 6.45 -14.76
CA ASN A 203 5.11 5.29 -15.23
C ASN A 203 3.64 5.60 -15.02
N SER A 204 3.08 6.26 -16.02
CA SER A 204 1.85 7.00 -15.99
C SER A 204 0.59 6.13 -16.00
N GLU A 205 0.78 4.81 -15.91
CA GLU A 205 -0.26 3.81 -15.68
C GLU A 205 -0.35 3.38 -14.20
N LYS A 206 0.63 3.76 -13.37
CA LYS A 206 0.66 3.44 -11.94
C LYS A 206 0.37 4.70 -11.14
N LEU A 207 -0.74 4.68 -10.42
CA LEU A 207 -1.16 5.79 -9.57
C LEU A 207 -0.23 5.88 -8.36
N GLY A 208 0.37 7.05 -8.14
CA GLY A 208 1.20 7.30 -6.96
C GLY A 208 0.36 7.29 -5.68
N PHE A 209 0.92 6.89 -4.55
CA PHE A 209 0.15 6.69 -3.32
C PHE A 209 -0.50 7.93 -2.72
N ASP A 210 0.12 9.10 -2.91
CA ASP A 210 -0.50 10.37 -2.54
C ASP A 210 -1.81 10.62 -3.32
N ASP A 211 -2.01 9.98 -4.48
CA ASP A 211 -3.25 10.16 -5.25
C ASP A 211 -4.46 9.43 -4.64
N SER A 212 -4.22 8.38 -3.85
CA SER A 212 -5.32 7.57 -3.31
C SER A 212 -6.20 8.33 -2.32
N SER A 213 -5.59 9.14 -1.44
CA SER A 213 -6.33 9.86 -0.39
C SER A 213 -6.92 11.21 -0.84
N SER A 214 -6.41 11.81 -1.93
CA SER A 214 -6.83 13.14 -2.38
C SER A 214 -7.42 13.20 -3.79
N THR A 215 -7.28 12.15 -4.61
CA THR A 215 -7.44 12.30 -6.08
C THR A 215 -8.62 11.53 -6.67
N TYR A 216 -9.47 10.87 -5.87
CA TYR A 216 -10.55 10.02 -6.40
C TYR A 216 -11.99 10.50 -6.18
N TRP A 217 -12.20 11.80 -5.99
CA TRP A 217 -13.54 12.43 -6.04
C TRP A 217 -13.97 12.81 -7.47
N THR A 218 -13.56 12.07 -8.50
CA THR A 218 -14.06 12.29 -9.87
C THR A 218 -15.17 11.29 -10.21
N GLU A 219 -16.37 11.82 -10.38
CA GLU A 219 -17.63 11.16 -10.75
C GLU A 219 -17.60 10.52 -12.15
N ASP A 220 -16.55 10.75 -12.95
CA ASP A 220 -16.52 10.45 -14.40
C ASP A 220 -16.33 8.95 -14.78
N TYR A 221 -16.37 8.01 -13.83
CA TYR A 221 -16.21 6.58 -14.13
C TYR A 221 -17.24 5.72 -13.39
N THR A 222 -18.52 5.95 -13.67
CA THR A 222 -19.59 5.02 -13.33
C THR A 222 -19.72 3.99 -14.44
N LEU A 223 -19.50 2.71 -14.12
CA LEU A 223 -20.17 1.67 -14.91
C LEU A 223 -21.67 1.98 -14.82
N ASN A 224 -22.32 2.22 -15.96
CA ASN A 224 -23.77 2.35 -16.05
C ASN A 224 -24.41 0.97 -15.80
N ILE A 225 -24.29 0.46 -14.57
CA ILE A 225 -25.06 -0.69 -14.13
C ILE A 225 -26.32 -0.11 -13.48
N PRO A 226 -27.51 -0.34 -14.05
CA PRO A 226 -28.74 0.29 -13.61
C PRO A 226 -29.27 -0.43 -12.37
N PHE A 227 -28.54 -0.35 -11.25
CA PHE A 227 -29.06 -0.80 -9.97
C PHE A 227 -30.00 0.26 -9.42
N GLN A 228 -31.24 -0.15 -9.12
CA GLN A 228 -32.26 0.73 -8.52
C GLN A 228 -32.12 0.79 -6.97
N SER A 229 -31.22 -0.03 -6.41
CA SER A 229 -31.06 -0.39 -4.99
C SER A 229 -29.60 -0.25 -4.55
N LYS A 230 -29.35 -0.25 -3.23
CA LYS A 230 -27.98 -0.22 -2.67
C LYS A 230 -27.20 -1.45 -3.11
N THR A 231 -25.94 -1.27 -3.49
CA THR A 231 -25.12 -2.34 -4.08
C THR A 231 -23.94 -2.72 -3.19
N ALA A 232 -23.77 -4.01 -2.91
CA ALA A 232 -22.66 -4.57 -2.16
C ALA A 232 -21.74 -5.41 -3.06
N LEU A 233 -20.44 -5.16 -3.00
CA LEU A 233 -19.41 -5.98 -3.64
C LEU A 233 -18.83 -6.98 -2.64
N VAL A 234 -18.90 -8.27 -2.94
CA VAL A 234 -18.36 -9.36 -2.13
C VAL A 234 -17.18 -10.00 -2.87
N GLY A 235 -15.97 -9.86 -2.34
CA GLY A 235 -14.76 -10.36 -2.97
C GLY A 235 -14.42 -11.80 -2.58
N LEU A 236 -14.31 -12.69 -3.56
CA LEU A 236 -13.76 -14.03 -3.34
C LEU A 236 -12.23 -14.00 -3.19
N GLN A 237 -11.71 -14.97 -2.45
CA GLN A 237 -10.29 -15.17 -2.20
C GLN A 237 -9.89 -16.60 -2.58
N LEU A 238 -8.59 -16.86 -2.82
CA LEU A 238 -8.11 -18.21 -3.03
C LEU A 238 -8.33 -19.05 -1.77
N PHE A 239 -8.79 -20.28 -1.95
CA PHE A 239 -8.98 -21.23 -0.87
C PHE A 239 -7.65 -21.51 -0.16
N ASP A 240 -6.59 -21.76 -0.91
CA ASP A 240 -5.27 -22.13 -0.40
C ASP A 240 -4.35 -20.95 -0.05
N ASP A 241 -4.88 -19.73 0.06
CA ASP A 241 -4.11 -18.56 0.51
C ASP A 241 -3.82 -18.62 2.00
N ALA A 242 -2.64 -18.16 2.44
CA ALA A 242 -2.31 -18.07 3.85
C ALA A 242 -3.32 -17.20 4.63
N ASN A 243 -3.83 -16.14 4.01
CA ASN A 243 -4.87 -15.29 4.59
C ASN A 243 -6.17 -16.04 4.86
N THR A 244 -6.57 -16.94 3.95
CA THR A 244 -7.76 -17.79 4.15
C THR A 244 -7.48 -18.90 5.15
N GLN A 245 -6.29 -19.52 5.09
CA GLN A 245 -5.97 -20.72 5.87
C GLN A 245 -5.58 -20.44 7.33
N ARG A 246 -5.11 -19.23 7.65
CA ARG A 246 -4.57 -18.87 8.98
C ARG A 246 -5.19 -17.62 9.61
N HIS A 247 -5.75 -16.71 8.81
CA HIS A 247 -6.18 -15.40 9.28
C HIS A 247 -7.67 -15.15 9.05
N SER A 248 -8.45 -16.21 8.96
CA SER A 248 -9.88 -16.18 8.67
C SER A 248 -10.59 -17.22 9.50
N ASP A 249 -11.80 -16.90 9.95
CA ASP A 249 -12.69 -17.87 10.58
C ASP A 249 -13.35 -18.79 9.54
N TYR A 250 -13.42 -18.33 8.28
CA TYR A 250 -13.96 -19.10 7.16
C TYR A 250 -12.99 -20.16 6.65
N GLN A 251 -13.50 -21.38 6.47
CA GLN A 251 -12.72 -22.50 5.95
C GLN A 251 -12.63 -22.52 4.43
N SER A 252 -13.54 -21.82 3.74
CA SER A 252 -13.55 -21.76 2.27
C SER A 252 -14.26 -20.50 1.75
N PRO A 253 -14.09 -20.16 0.46
CA PRO A 253 -14.88 -19.10 -0.18
C PRO A 253 -16.39 -19.36 -0.11
N LEU A 254 -16.82 -20.62 -0.14
CA LEU A 254 -18.24 -20.98 -0.01
C LEU A 254 -18.77 -20.68 1.40
N ASP A 255 -18.01 -21.08 2.43
CA ASP A 255 -18.34 -20.84 3.85
C ASP A 255 -18.52 -19.33 4.12
N PHE A 256 -17.63 -18.51 3.56
CA PHE A 256 -17.77 -17.05 3.57
C PHE A 256 -19.07 -16.57 2.92
N LEU A 257 -19.40 -17.04 1.71
CA LEU A 257 -20.66 -16.62 1.07
C LEU A 257 -21.90 -17.11 1.79
N GLN A 258 -21.86 -18.29 2.41
CA GLN A 258 -22.97 -18.85 3.18
C GLN A 258 -23.34 -17.97 4.37
N GLU A 259 -22.37 -17.28 4.97
CA GLU A 259 -22.65 -16.31 6.03
C GLU A 259 -23.12 -14.95 5.48
N ILE A 260 -22.46 -14.44 4.44
CA ILE A 260 -22.62 -13.05 4.00
C ILE A 260 -23.84 -12.83 3.11
N LEU A 261 -24.09 -13.71 2.13
CA LEU A 261 -25.13 -13.49 1.13
C LEU A 261 -26.55 -13.44 1.72
N PRO A 262 -26.94 -14.32 2.67
CA PRO A 262 -28.26 -14.22 3.29
C PRO A 262 -28.48 -12.87 3.97
N LYS A 263 -27.50 -12.37 4.74
CA LYS A 263 -27.60 -11.09 5.45
C LYS A 263 -27.75 -9.90 4.51
N LEU A 264 -27.00 -9.88 3.41
CA LEU A 264 -27.11 -8.84 2.38
C LEU A 264 -28.46 -8.90 1.66
N SER A 265 -28.91 -10.11 1.30
CA SER A 265 -30.15 -10.33 0.56
C SER A 265 -31.38 -9.97 1.40
N ASP A 266 -31.43 -10.41 2.65
CA ASP A 266 -32.49 -10.07 3.61
C ASP A 266 -32.57 -8.56 3.88
N ALA A 267 -31.44 -7.86 3.82
CA ALA A 267 -31.36 -6.41 3.95
C ALA A 267 -31.72 -5.65 2.65
N GLY A 268 -32.09 -6.35 1.57
CA GLY A 268 -32.54 -5.76 0.30
C GLY A 268 -31.43 -5.14 -0.55
N TRP A 269 -30.19 -5.62 -0.41
CA TRP A 269 -29.07 -5.16 -1.23
C TRP A 269 -28.98 -5.93 -2.55
N GLU A 270 -28.55 -5.25 -3.63
CA GLU A 270 -28.02 -5.94 -4.80
C GLU A 270 -26.60 -6.41 -4.49
N ILE A 271 -26.28 -7.64 -4.87
CA ILE A 271 -25.01 -8.27 -4.52
C ILE A 271 -24.21 -8.53 -5.78
N ILE A 272 -22.96 -8.08 -5.79
CA ILE A 272 -21.97 -8.42 -6.82
C ILE A 272 -20.93 -9.33 -6.17
N VAL A 273 -20.88 -10.60 -6.56
CA VAL A 273 -19.80 -11.51 -6.17
C VAL A 273 -18.69 -11.42 -7.19
N LYS A 274 -17.53 -10.90 -6.77
CA LYS A 274 -16.34 -10.77 -7.61
C LYS A 274 -15.44 -12.00 -7.48
N THR A 275 -15.10 -12.60 -8.62
CA THR A 275 -14.17 -13.74 -8.69
C THR A 275 -12.73 -13.32 -8.35
N HIS A 276 -11.94 -14.28 -7.85
CA HIS A 276 -10.51 -14.11 -7.68
C HIS A 276 -9.78 -14.52 -8.98
N PRO A 277 -9.02 -13.63 -9.63
CA PRO A 277 -8.41 -13.91 -10.94
C PRO A 277 -7.43 -15.08 -10.88
N GLY A 278 -6.72 -15.24 -9.76
CA GLY A 278 -5.76 -16.33 -9.58
C GLY A 278 -6.37 -17.73 -9.42
N ALA A 279 -7.70 -17.86 -9.25
CA ALA A 279 -8.32 -19.15 -8.97
C ALA A 279 -8.15 -20.15 -10.12
N ILE A 280 -8.12 -19.65 -11.37
CA ILE A 280 -7.96 -20.47 -12.58
C ILE A 280 -6.60 -21.17 -12.67
N HIS A 281 -5.59 -20.70 -11.92
CA HIS A 281 -4.24 -21.23 -12.00
C HIS A 281 -4.04 -22.53 -11.20
N ARG A 282 -4.96 -22.87 -10.29
CA ARG A 282 -4.89 -24.09 -9.49
C ARG A 282 -6.24 -24.81 -9.44
N PRO A 283 -6.31 -26.11 -9.77
CA PRO A 283 -7.56 -26.87 -9.77
C PRO A 283 -8.36 -26.78 -8.47
N ILE A 284 -7.70 -26.86 -7.31
CA ILE A 284 -8.37 -26.76 -6.01
C ILE A 284 -9.07 -25.40 -5.81
N ASN A 285 -8.39 -24.30 -6.12
CA ASN A 285 -8.98 -22.96 -6.01
C ASN A 285 -10.12 -22.77 -6.99
N TYR A 286 -9.98 -23.29 -8.22
CA TYR A 286 -11.04 -23.26 -9.21
C TYR A 286 -12.30 -23.99 -8.73
N LEU A 287 -12.16 -25.18 -8.15
CA LEU A 287 -13.28 -25.96 -7.62
C LEU A 287 -13.99 -25.23 -6.46
N HIS A 288 -13.23 -24.76 -5.46
CA HIS A 288 -13.83 -24.02 -4.34
C HIS A 288 -14.47 -22.69 -4.77
N GLN A 289 -13.88 -21.98 -5.73
CA GLN A 289 -14.51 -20.79 -6.30
C GLN A 289 -15.78 -21.14 -7.07
N LYS A 290 -15.78 -22.24 -7.82
CA LYS A 290 -16.96 -22.70 -8.55
C LYS A 290 -18.11 -23.04 -7.59
N ASP A 291 -17.84 -23.75 -6.50
CA ASP A 291 -18.87 -24.08 -5.50
C ASP A 291 -19.46 -22.80 -4.86
N ALA A 292 -18.61 -21.83 -4.54
CA ALA A 292 -19.04 -20.51 -4.05
C ALA A 292 -19.92 -19.77 -5.08
N ILE A 293 -19.51 -19.75 -6.35
CA ILE A 293 -20.28 -19.14 -7.45
C ILE A 293 -21.63 -19.84 -7.65
N ASP A 294 -21.66 -21.18 -7.63
CA ASP A 294 -22.88 -21.96 -7.83
C ASP A 294 -23.88 -21.73 -6.67
N TYR A 295 -23.39 -21.57 -5.44
CA TYR A 295 -24.21 -21.10 -4.32
C TYR A 295 -24.71 -19.66 -4.51
N ALA A 296 -23.84 -18.73 -4.90
CA ALA A 296 -24.22 -17.33 -5.13
C ALA A 296 -25.35 -17.17 -6.16
N LYS A 297 -25.35 -17.99 -7.21
CA LYS A 297 -26.39 -18.01 -8.26
C LYS A 297 -27.78 -18.46 -7.76
N THR A 298 -27.89 -18.97 -6.54
CA THR A 298 -29.20 -19.30 -5.95
C THR A 298 -29.97 -18.08 -5.44
N PHE A 299 -29.35 -16.90 -5.43
CA PHE A 299 -29.96 -15.63 -5.03
C PHE A 299 -30.32 -14.79 -6.26
N ASP A 300 -31.59 -14.38 -6.37
CA ASP A 300 -32.11 -13.62 -7.52
C ASP A 300 -31.48 -12.22 -7.65
N ASN A 301 -31.04 -11.64 -6.53
CA ASN A 301 -30.38 -10.33 -6.44
C ASN A 301 -28.85 -10.41 -6.43
N CYS A 302 -28.28 -11.51 -6.93
CA CYS A 302 -26.83 -11.72 -6.95
C CYS A 302 -26.28 -11.82 -8.38
N TYR A 303 -25.26 -11.02 -8.67
CA TYR A 303 -24.56 -10.95 -9.94
C TYR A 303 -23.12 -11.41 -9.80
N ILE A 304 -22.66 -12.25 -10.72
CA ILE A 304 -21.27 -12.72 -10.72
C ILE A 304 -20.45 -11.79 -11.62
N TYR A 305 -19.47 -11.10 -11.04
CA TYR A 305 -18.49 -10.31 -11.77
C TYR A 305 -17.22 -11.13 -11.96
N ASP A 306 -17.02 -11.59 -13.19
CA ASP A 306 -15.79 -12.29 -13.58
C ASP A 306 -14.78 -11.30 -14.15
N HIS A 307 -13.66 -11.13 -13.45
CA HIS A 307 -12.66 -10.12 -13.77
C HIS A 307 -11.99 -10.43 -15.12
N LYS A 308 -12.19 -9.56 -16.13
CA LYS A 308 -11.30 -9.48 -17.30
C LYS A 308 -10.22 -8.46 -16.98
N ASN A 309 -8.95 -8.81 -17.14
CA ASN A 309 -7.74 -8.16 -16.57
C ASN A 309 -7.47 -6.66 -16.84
N ASP A 310 -8.48 -5.77 -16.95
CA ASP A 310 -8.27 -4.32 -17.06
C ASP A 310 -8.41 -3.63 -15.69
N GLY A 311 -7.34 -2.98 -15.21
CA GLY A 311 -7.34 -2.20 -13.98
C GLY A 311 -8.33 -1.02 -13.99
N ARG A 312 -8.76 -0.54 -15.17
CA ARG A 312 -9.81 0.48 -15.31
C ARG A 312 -11.19 -0.04 -14.94
N ASP A 313 -11.49 -1.29 -15.31
CA ASP A 313 -12.76 -1.92 -14.97
C ASP A 313 -12.86 -2.17 -13.46
N TYR A 314 -11.73 -2.52 -12.84
CA TYR A 314 -11.63 -2.71 -11.39
C TYR A 314 -11.96 -1.46 -10.58
N LEU A 315 -11.35 -0.31 -10.91
CA LEU A 315 -11.63 0.96 -10.21
C LEU A 315 -13.07 1.43 -10.45
N SER A 316 -13.58 1.25 -11.67
CA SER A 316 -14.96 1.62 -12.01
C SER A 316 -15.97 0.78 -11.22
N LEU A 317 -15.68 -0.52 -11.03
CA LEU A 317 -16.48 -1.39 -10.17
C LEU A 317 -16.49 -0.91 -8.73
N LEU A 318 -15.31 -0.65 -8.14
CA LEU A 318 -15.22 -0.14 -6.76
C LEU A 318 -15.98 1.18 -6.57
N LYS A 319 -15.92 2.09 -7.55
CA LYS A 319 -16.66 3.35 -7.51
C LYS A 319 -18.18 3.16 -7.59
N SER A 320 -18.66 2.13 -8.28
CA SER A 320 -20.09 1.88 -8.51
C SER A 320 -20.84 1.26 -7.33
N VAL A 321 -20.14 0.78 -6.30
CA VAL A 321 -20.77 0.10 -5.15
C VAL A 321 -20.81 0.96 -3.89
N ASP A 322 -21.74 0.65 -2.99
CA ASP A 322 -21.94 1.36 -1.73
C ASP A 322 -21.20 0.72 -0.56
N LEU A 323 -21.05 -0.61 -0.60
CA LEU A 323 -20.43 -1.45 0.43
C LEU A 323 -19.48 -2.45 -0.23
N VAL A 324 -18.34 -2.70 0.39
CA VAL A 324 -17.43 -3.78 0.03
C VAL A 324 -17.27 -4.72 1.20
N VAL A 325 -17.42 -6.02 0.97
CA VAL A 325 -17.26 -7.07 1.96
C VAL A 325 -16.19 -8.04 1.49
N SER A 326 -15.22 -8.31 2.36
CA SER A 326 -14.14 -9.26 2.07
C SER A 326 -13.78 -10.05 3.32
N ILE A 327 -13.11 -11.18 3.14
CA ILE A 327 -12.45 -11.88 4.26
C ILE A 327 -11.33 -10.97 4.77
N ASN A 328 -10.21 -10.92 4.08
CA ASN A 328 -9.04 -10.11 4.43
C ASN A 328 -8.23 -9.72 3.18
N SER A 329 -8.89 -9.72 2.02
CA SER A 329 -8.32 -9.36 0.72
C SER A 329 -7.85 -7.91 0.67
N SER A 330 -6.87 -7.60 -0.18
CA SER A 330 -6.48 -6.21 -0.49
C SER A 330 -7.66 -5.36 -0.97
N LEU A 331 -8.67 -5.98 -1.59
CA LEU A 331 -9.93 -5.35 -2.00
C LEU A 331 -10.58 -4.54 -0.87
N GLY A 332 -10.51 -5.03 0.37
CA GLY A 332 -11.09 -4.35 1.52
C GLY A 332 -10.35 -3.06 1.86
N PHE A 333 -9.03 -3.03 1.74
CA PHE A 333 -8.23 -1.82 1.96
C PHE A 333 -8.34 -0.84 0.79
N GLU A 334 -8.20 -1.35 -0.44
CA GLU A 334 -8.27 -0.57 -1.68
C GLU A 334 -9.62 0.14 -1.83
N SER A 335 -10.73 -0.52 -1.49
CA SER A 335 -12.05 0.13 -1.50
C SER A 335 -12.18 1.20 -0.42
N ALA A 336 -11.63 0.96 0.79
CA ALA A 336 -11.64 1.93 1.86
C ALA A 336 -10.84 3.19 1.48
N MET A 337 -9.67 3.03 0.85
CA MET A 337 -8.87 4.15 0.31
C MET A 337 -9.67 5.03 -0.66
N LEU A 338 -10.64 4.45 -1.39
CA LEU A 338 -11.56 5.17 -2.28
C LEU A 338 -12.79 5.76 -1.56
N GLY A 339 -12.78 5.78 -0.22
CA GLY A 339 -13.88 6.31 0.60
C GLY A 339 -15.11 5.40 0.66
N LYS A 340 -15.00 4.13 0.23
CA LYS A 340 -16.09 3.17 0.34
C LYS A 340 -16.17 2.57 1.73
N VAL A 341 -17.37 2.21 2.15
CA VAL A 341 -17.57 1.47 3.39
C VAL A 341 -17.06 0.06 3.13
N SER A 342 -16.08 -0.37 3.92
CA SER A 342 -15.45 -1.68 3.78
C SER A 342 -15.62 -2.48 5.05
N VAL A 343 -16.09 -3.72 4.89
CA VAL A 343 -16.22 -4.72 5.95
C VAL A 343 -15.18 -5.81 5.72
N VAL A 344 -14.34 -6.01 6.73
CA VAL A 344 -13.21 -6.95 6.69
C VAL A 344 -13.48 -8.01 7.74
N CYS A 345 -13.82 -9.22 7.32
CA CYS A 345 -14.33 -10.26 8.21
C CYS A 345 -13.19 -11.02 8.92
N GLY A 346 -12.13 -11.36 8.19
CA GLY A 346 -10.90 -11.97 8.73
C GLY A 346 -9.94 -10.97 9.36
N GLN A 347 -8.78 -11.45 9.78
CA GLN A 347 -7.64 -10.66 10.23
C GLN A 347 -6.81 -10.23 9.03
N ALA A 348 -6.42 -8.95 8.98
CA ALA A 348 -5.61 -8.39 7.90
C ALA A 348 -4.63 -7.38 8.49
N LEU A 349 -3.49 -7.19 7.81
CA LEU A 349 -2.46 -6.24 8.28
C LEU A 349 -2.99 -4.81 8.40
N TYR A 350 -4.01 -4.45 7.62
CA TYR A 350 -4.66 -3.13 7.64
C TYR A 350 -5.88 -3.04 8.55
N LYS A 351 -6.36 -4.15 9.13
CA LYS A 351 -7.55 -4.17 10.00
C LYS A 351 -7.17 -3.71 11.41
N VAL A 352 -6.92 -2.41 11.55
CA VAL A 352 -6.68 -1.77 12.85
C VAL A 352 -7.97 -1.73 13.67
N ASP A 353 -7.86 -2.05 14.96
CA ASP A 353 -9.00 -2.11 15.87
C ASP A 353 -9.78 -0.78 15.93
N GLY A 354 -11.10 -0.89 15.82
CA GLY A 354 -12.02 0.25 15.87
C GLY A 354 -12.05 1.13 14.62
N VAL A 355 -11.39 0.70 13.53
CA VAL A 355 -11.41 1.40 12.23
C VAL A 355 -12.53 0.89 11.33
N PHE A 356 -12.62 -0.42 11.10
CA PHE A 356 -13.59 -0.99 10.16
C PHE A 356 -14.91 -1.38 10.85
N PRO A 357 -16.07 -1.10 10.24
CA PRO A 357 -17.36 -1.56 10.76
C PRO A 357 -17.52 -3.08 10.63
N THR A 358 -18.41 -3.65 11.45
CA THR A 358 -18.94 -5.01 11.26
C THR A 358 -20.00 -5.01 10.16
N LEU A 359 -20.32 -6.18 9.60
CA LEU A 359 -21.38 -6.30 8.59
C LEU A 359 -22.72 -5.76 9.11
N ASP A 360 -23.15 -6.19 10.30
CA ASP A 360 -24.42 -5.76 10.89
C ASP A 360 -24.47 -4.25 11.10
N SER A 361 -23.37 -3.64 11.58
CA SER A 361 -23.30 -2.18 11.74
C SER A 361 -23.35 -1.43 10.41
N ALA A 362 -22.76 -2.00 9.34
CA ALA A 362 -22.77 -1.40 8.01
C ALA A 362 -24.17 -1.50 7.37
N LEU A 363 -24.84 -2.64 7.52
CA LEU A 363 -26.20 -2.89 7.04
C LEU A 363 -27.23 -1.97 7.71
N ASP A 364 -27.18 -1.90 9.04
CA ASP A 364 -28.08 -1.05 9.83
C ASP A 364 -27.71 0.44 9.80
N GLN A 365 -26.59 0.79 9.14
CA GLN A 365 -25.99 2.13 9.18
C GLN A 365 -25.72 2.66 10.60
N LYS A 366 -25.45 1.73 11.53
CA LYS A 366 -25.16 2.00 12.94
C LYS A 366 -23.65 2.24 13.17
N PHE A 367 -23.07 3.13 12.37
CA PHE A 367 -21.71 3.60 12.57
C PHE A 367 -21.56 5.05 12.10
N ASP A 368 -20.61 5.77 12.68
CA ASP A 368 -20.28 7.13 12.24
C ASP A 368 -19.44 7.05 10.95
N LYS A 369 -20.09 7.28 9.81
CA LYS A 369 -19.43 7.28 8.49
C LYS A 369 -18.38 8.38 8.38
N GLU A 370 -18.57 9.55 9.00
CA GLU A 370 -17.57 10.61 8.96
C GLU A 370 -16.32 10.23 9.77
N ASP A 371 -16.50 9.63 10.94
CA ASP A 371 -15.38 9.14 11.75
C ASP A 371 -14.66 7.97 11.07
N TYR A 372 -15.40 7.03 10.46
CA TYR A 372 -14.83 5.96 9.64
C TYR A 372 -13.93 6.52 8.54
N LEU A 373 -14.42 7.45 7.72
CA LEU A 373 -13.64 8.04 6.62
C LEU A 373 -12.41 8.78 7.13
N ARG A 374 -12.53 9.49 8.24
CA ARG A 374 -11.40 10.16 8.91
C ARG A 374 -10.34 9.14 9.33
N LYS A 375 -10.76 8.02 9.95
CA LYS A 375 -9.85 6.96 10.39
C LYS A 375 -9.15 6.28 9.22
N ILE A 376 -9.89 5.99 8.15
CA ILE A 376 -9.34 5.42 6.92
C ILE A 376 -8.33 6.36 6.27
N SER A 377 -8.61 7.66 6.22
CA SER A 377 -7.64 8.66 5.72
C SER A 377 -6.35 8.64 6.55
N SER A 378 -6.46 8.62 7.87
CA SER A 378 -5.31 8.52 8.77
C SER A 378 -4.50 7.23 8.57
N LEU A 379 -5.19 6.10 8.45
CA LEU A 379 -4.59 4.80 8.20
C LEU A 379 -3.87 4.76 6.85
N THR A 380 -4.53 5.23 5.79
CA THR A 380 -3.99 5.27 4.42
C THR A 380 -2.73 6.12 4.38
N TYR A 381 -2.76 7.29 5.01
CA TYR A 381 -1.59 8.16 5.12
C TYR A 381 -0.43 7.48 5.83
N PHE A 382 -0.70 6.86 6.99
CA PHE A 382 0.33 6.17 7.76
C PHE A 382 0.97 5.03 6.95
N TYR A 383 0.13 4.22 6.30
CA TYR A 383 0.59 3.06 5.55
C TYR A 383 1.46 3.47 4.37
N ASN A 384 0.96 4.41 3.57
CA ASN A 384 1.67 4.91 2.41
C ASN A 384 3.02 5.55 2.78
N LYS A 385 3.08 6.27 3.90
CA LYS A 385 4.32 6.98 4.26
C LYS A 385 5.34 6.15 4.98
N TYR A 386 4.90 5.29 5.89
CA TYR A 386 5.78 4.68 6.87
C TYR A 386 5.78 3.17 6.80
N VAL A 387 4.76 2.52 6.23
CA VAL A 387 4.66 1.04 6.27
C VAL A 387 5.06 0.41 4.95
N PHE A 388 4.55 0.99 3.87
CA PHE A 388 4.71 0.45 2.54
C PHE A 388 6.12 0.73 2.01
N LEU A 389 6.79 -0.33 1.59
CA LEU A 389 8.10 -0.29 0.97
C LEU A 389 7.96 -0.56 -0.52
N ASP A 390 8.16 0.45 -1.35
CA ASP A 390 8.25 0.27 -2.80
C ASP A 390 9.44 -0.64 -3.16
N LYS A 391 9.32 -1.39 -4.25
CA LYS A 391 10.38 -2.31 -4.69
C LYS A 391 11.73 -1.60 -4.93
N SER A 392 11.71 -0.35 -5.38
CA SER A 392 12.93 0.46 -5.60
C SER A 392 13.60 0.91 -4.30
N VAL A 393 12.96 0.75 -3.14
CA VAL A 393 13.59 1.02 -1.85
C VAL A 393 14.68 0.00 -1.55
N PHE A 394 14.51 -1.25 -1.96
CA PHE A 394 15.50 -2.30 -1.72
C PHE A 394 16.74 -2.20 -2.60
N SER A 395 16.68 -1.42 -3.70
CA SER A 395 17.88 -1.04 -4.46
C SER A 395 18.68 0.10 -3.79
N ARG A 396 18.23 0.59 -2.61
CA ARG A 396 18.81 1.70 -1.86
C ARG A 396 19.23 1.24 -0.46
N GLY A 397 20.41 0.66 -0.36
CA GLY A 397 20.92 0.03 0.86
C GLY A 397 21.00 0.93 2.09
N GLU A 398 21.25 2.25 2.00
CA GLU A 398 21.25 3.11 3.21
C GLU A 398 19.91 3.14 3.96
N PHE A 399 18.79 3.25 3.23
CA PHE A 399 17.47 3.12 3.86
C PHE A 399 17.30 1.74 4.43
N TYR A 400 17.62 0.73 3.64
CA TYR A 400 17.38 -0.64 4.03
C TYR A 400 18.16 -0.99 5.31
N LYS A 401 19.40 -0.50 5.43
CA LYS A 401 20.17 -0.57 6.67
C LYS A 401 19.44 0.09 7.83
N SER A 402 19.01 1.34 7.69
CA SER A 402 18.29 2.07 8.76
C SER A 402 17.00 1.34 9.17
N TYR A 403 16.27 0.80 8.19
CA TYR A 403 15.07 0.01 8.37
C TYR A 403 15.36 -1.29 9.15
N LEU A 404 16.40 -2.04 8.78
CA LEU A 404 16.83 -3.24 9.51
C LEU A 404 17.32 -2.90 10.92
N GLU A 405 18.06 -1.80 11.10
CA GLU A 405 18.51 -1.33 12.42
C GLU A 405 17.33 -0.93 13.31
N PHE A 406 16.26 -0.33 12.76
CA PHE A 406 15.04 -0.07 13.52
C PHE A 406 14.48 -1.36 14.12
N TRP A 407 14.26 -2.38 13.30
CA TRP A 407 13.71 -3.65 13.76
C TRP A 407 14.65 -4.35 14.76
N SER A 408 15.95 -4.32 14.49
CA SER A 408 16.95 -4.88 15.40
C SER A 408 16.98 -4.20 16.77
N ASN A 409 16.76 -2.89 16.84
CA ASN A 409 16.85 -2.12 18.08
C ASN A 409 15.53 -2.10 18.86
N HIS A 410 14.39 -2.18 18.17
CA HIS A 410 13.06 -1.97 18.76
C HIS A 410 12.18 -3.25 18.85
N GLY A 411 12.67 -4.41 18.41
CA GLY A 411 11.88 -5.63 18.41
C GLY A 411 11.31 -6.03 19.76
N HIS A 412 12.11 -5.89 20.83
CA HIS A 412 11.68 -6.18 22.20
C HIS A 412 10.49 -5.33 22.68
N GLU A 413 10.38 -4.07 22.23
CA GLU A 413 9.23 -3.21 22.56
C GLU A 413 7.95 -3.70 21.85
N ILE A 414 8.09 -4.13 20.59
CA ILE A 414 7.00 -4.58 19.73
C ILE A 414 6.44 -5.92 20.24
N GLU A 415 7.32 -6.84 20.62
CA GLU A 415 6.93 -8.10 21.27
C GLU A 415 6.22 -7.89 22.60
N ALA A 416 6.55 -6.82 23.33
CA ALA A 416 5.86 -6.42 24.56
C ALA A 416 4.51 -5.73 24.32
N GLY A 417 4.05 -5.64 23.05
CA GLY A 417 2.78 -5.02 22.67
C GLY A 417 2.83 -3.48 22.58
N SER A 418 4.04 -2.90 22.60
CA SER A 418 4.24 -1.46 22.41
C SER A 418 4.84 -1.19 21.04
N TYR A 419 4.12 -0.50 20.16
CA TYR A 419 4.67 -0.08 18.88
C TYR A 419 5.36 1.28 19.03
N PRO A 420 6.70 1.39 18.88
CA PRO A 420 7.42 2.65 19.09
C PRO A 420 7.28 3.56 17.86
N ILE A 421 6.05 4.00 17.59
CA ILE A 421 5.67 4.73 16.38
C ILE A 421 6.53 5.97 16.15
N GLY A 422 6.94 6.66 17.22
CA GLY A 422 7.80 7.84 17.13
C GLY A 422 9.21 7.50 16.63
N ASN A 423 9.77 6.36 17.03
CA ASN A 423 11.07 5.90 16.55
C ASN A 423 10.95 5.36 15.12
N TYR A 424 9.86 4.69 14.79
CA TYR A 424 9.56 4.21 13.45
C TYR A 424 9.50 5.38 12.46
N ILE A 425 8.69 6.40 12.76
CA ILE A 425 8.59 7.62 11.95
C ILE A 425 9.95 8.29 11.80
N LYS A 426 10.70 8.45 12.90
CA LYS A 426 12.05 9.04 12.86
C LYS A 426 13.02 8.25 11.99
N CYS A 427 12.93 6.93 11.94
CA CYS A 427 13.74 6.10 11.06
C CYS A 427 13.49 6.45 9.58
N PHE A 428 12.22 6.54 9.18
CA PHE A 428 11.84 6.94 7.83
C PHE A 428 12.19 8.42 7.53
N GLU A 429 12.04 9.32 8.50
CA GLU A 429 12.39 10.75 8.35
C GLU A 429 13.90 10.97 8.22
N ARG A 430 14.74 10.28 9.01
CA ARG A 430 16.20 10.36 8.90
C ARG A 430 16.67 9.98 7.50
N TYR A 431 16.09 8.93 6.92
CA TYR A 431 16.40 8.55 5.55
C TYR A 431 15.94 9.59 4.53
N ALA A 432 14.71 10.12 4.68
CA ALA A 432 14.23 11.18 3.80
C ALA A 432 15.20 12.38 3.79
N ASN A 433 15.80 12.68 4.94
CA ASN A 433 16.76 13.78 5.08
C ASN A 433 18.13 13.46 4.46
N SER A 434 18.66 12.24 4.60
CA SER A 434 19.92 11.86 3.96
C SER A 434 19.81 11.89 2.44
N PHE A 435 18.71 11.36 1.88
CA PHE A 435 18.43 11.34 0.45
C PHE A 435 18.38 12.73 -0.19
N LEU A 436 17.74 13.70 0.47
CA LEU A 436 17.65 15.07 -0.02
C LEU A 436 19.01 15.79 0.05
N SER A 437 19.79 15.52 1.10
CA SER A 437 21.13 16.09 1.26
C SER A 437 22.12 15.59 0.19
N GLU A 438 22.06 14.31 -0.20
CA GLU A 438 22.87 13.76 -1.30
C GLU A 438 22.47 14.34 -2.67
N GLY A 439 21.20 14.71 -2.84
CA GLY A 439 20.70 15.43 -4.01
C GLY A 439 21.06 16.92 -4.05
N GLY A 440 21.81 17.44 -3.07
CA GLY A 440 22.14 18.87 -2.95
C GLY A 440 20.96 19.75 -2.50
N ILE A 441 19.90 19.14 -1.95
CA ILE A 441 18.71 19.83 -1.44
C ILE A 441 18.84 19.96 0.08
N ASN A 442 19.11 21.16 0.56
CA ASN A 442 19.22 21.43 1.99
C ASN A 442 17.83 21.64 2.60
N LEU A 443 17.43 20.76 3.52
CA LEU A 443 16.09 20.80 4.14
C LEU A 443 15.89 21.98 5.09
N GLU A 444 16.98 22.58 5.60
CA GLU A 444 16.91 23.80 6.41
C GLU A 444 16.34 24.99 5.62
N ASP A 445 16.39 24.96 4.28
CA ASP A 445 15.77 25.96 3.41
C ASP A 445 14.27 25.71 3.16
N PHE A 446 13.75 24.54 3.57
CA PHE A 446 12.35 24.14 3.41
C PHE A 446 11.68 24.07 4.78
N GLU A 447 11.38 25.24 5.36
CA GLU A 447 10.49 25.31 6.53
C GLU A 447 9.09 24.75 6.16
N SER A 448 8.91 23.47 6.49
CA SER A 448 7.67 22.74 6.74
C SER A 448 6.35 23.39 6.29
N ILE A 449 5.81 22.92 5.16
CA ILE A 449 4.37 23.01 4.86
C ILE A 449 3.70 21.66 5.16
N PRO A 450 3.19 21.44 6.39
CA PRO A 450 2.32 20.31 6.67
C PRO A 450 1.05 20.37 5.82
N VAL A 451 0.94 19.45 4.86
CA VAL A 451 -0.31 19.13 4.14
C VAL A 451 -1.43 18.72 5.12
N SER A 452 -1.07 18.28 6.33
CA SER A 452 -2.00 17.97 7.42
C SER A 452 -2.79 19.17 7.96
N LEU A 453 -2.37 20.41 7.65
CA LEU A 453 -3.12 21.64 8.04
C LEU A 453 -4.24 22.02 7.05
N LEU A 454 -4.24 21.50 5.83
CA LEU A 454 -5.31 21.74 4.84
C LEU A 454 -6.37 20.64 4.82
N THR A 455 -6.05 19.47 5.36
CA THR A 455 -6.88 18.26 5.35
C THR A 455 -7.74 18.09 6.61
N ARG A 456 -7.42 18.80 7.71
CA ARG A 456 -8.27 18.82 8.91
C ARG A 456 -9.43 19.79 8.71
N LYS A 457 -10.63 19.24 8.47
CA LYS A 457 -11.96 19.86 8.60
C LYS A 457 -11.93 21.32 9.09
N THR A 458 -11.68 22.28 8.20
CA THR A 458 -11.94 23.69 8.51
C THR A 458 -13.44 23.92 8.37
N LYS A 459 -14.17 23.62 9.45
CA LYS A 459 -15.61 23.90 9.58
C LYS A 459 -15.93 25.41 9.68
N SER A 460 -14.97 26.31 9.46
CA SER A 460 -15.21 27.74 9.25
C SER A 460 -14.26 28.31 8.20
N ARG A 461 -14.77 28.61 7.01
CA ARG A 461 -14.07 29.27 5.91
C ARG A 461 -13.95 30.78 6.18
N GLU A 462 -12.87 31.23 6.82
CA GLU A 462 -12.52 32.67 6.79
C GLU A 462 -11.01 32.96 6.70
N ASN A 463 -10.68 33.74 5.66
CA ASN A 463 -9.56 34.65 5.43
C ASN A 463 -8.16 34.08 5.10
N ILE A 464 -7.90 34.08 3.80
CA ILE A 464 -6.56 34.14 3.18
C ILE A 464 -6.32 35.61 2.78
N THR A 465 -5.18 36.20 3.18
CA THR A 465 -4.84 37.58 2.80
C THR A 465 -3.50 37.65 2.09
N GLU A 466 -3.45 38.32 0.95
CA GLU A 466 -2.18 38.70 0.32
C GLU A 466 -1.60 39.93 1.02
N LYS A 467 -0.33 39.87 1.42
CA LYS A 467 0.40 41.01 1.99
C LYS A 467 1.88 40.94 1.65
N ASP A 468 2.45 42.06 1.19
CA ASP A 468 3.89 42.24 0.93
C ASP A 468 4.51 41.21 -0.04
N GLY A 469 3.74 40.71 -1.03
CA GLY A 469 4.20 39.66 -1.95
C GLY A 469 4.11 38.25 -1.38
N TYR A 470 3.30 38.06 -0.33
CA TYR A 470 3.09 36.77 0.31
C TYR A 470 1.61 36.46 0.53
N ILE A 471 1.28 35.18 0.62
CA ILE A 471 -0.04 34.69 1.05
C ILE A 471 0.03 34.33 2.53
N LEU A 472 -0.89 34.89 3.32
CA LEU A 472 -1.04 34.65 4.76
C LEU A 472 -2.36 33.92 5.04
N PHE A 473 -2.29 32.89 5.89
CA PHE A 473 -3.45 32.15 6.38
C PHE A 473 -3.74 32.57 7.83
N LYS A 474 -4.94 33.07 8.12
CA LYS A 474 -5.23 33.77 9.38
C LYS A 474 -5.11 32.89 10.64
N ASP A 475 -5.32 31.57 10.51
CA ASP A 475 -5.27 30.60 11.63
C ASP A 475 -3.97 29.80 11.73
N SER A 476 -2.97 30.10 10.89
CA SER A 476 -1.65 29.50 10.98
C SER A 476 -0.61 30.52 10.55
N LEU A 477 0.29 30.92 11.45
CA LEU A 477 1.41 31.87 11.26
C LEU A 477 2.36 31.48 10.09
N LYS A 478 1.87 31.48 8.85
CA LYS A 478 2.58 30.93 7.69
C LYS A 478 2.53 31.87 6.50
N LYS A 479 3.66 31.94 5.81
CA LYS A 479 3.99 32.91 4.77
C LYS A 479 4.44 32.13 3.53
N ILE A 480 3.70 32.23 2.42
CA ILE A 480 4.10 31.65 1.12
C ILE A 480 4.56 32.77 0.20
N GLU A 481 5.73 32.63 -0.42
CA GLU A 481 6.30 33.64 -1.32
C GLU A 481 5.64 33.58 -2.71
N LEU A 482 5.22 34.75 -3.21
CA LEU A 482 4.70 34.90 -4.56
C LEU A 482 5.82 35.11 -5.55
N SER A 483 6.04 34.14 -6.42
CA SER A 483 6.98 34.24 -7.51
C SER A 483 6.35 34.98 -8.68
N LYS A 484 7.01 36.03 -9.18
CA LYS A 484 6.69 36.58 -10.50
C LYS A 484 7.41 35.76 -11.57
N GLY A 485 6.66 34.93 -12.30
CA GLY A 485 7.11 34.40 -13.59
C GLY A 485 7.91 33.10 -13.55
N THR A 486 7.70 32.24 -12.56
CA THR A 486 8.34 30.92 -12.50
C THR A 486 7.49 29.81 -13.09
N SER A 487 6.36 30.10 -13.74
CA SER A 487 5.47 29.05 -14.21
C SER A 487 4.90 29.30 -15.60
N LYS A 488 4.59 28.20 -16.29
CA LYS A 488 3.79 28.23 -17.51
C LYS A 488 2.45 27.60 -17.21
N TYR A 489 1.38 28.23 -17.64
CA TYR A 489 0.04 27.71 -17.46
C TYR A 489 -0.85 28.11 -18.64
N ALA A 490 -1.91 27.35 -18.84
CA ALA A 490 -3.07 27.78 -19.61
C ALA A 490 -4.34 27.35 -18.89
N LEU A 491 -5.34 28.22 -18.92
CA LEU A 491 -6.70 27.87 -18.52
C LEU A 491 -7.48 27.59 -19.80
N ASP A 492 -7.75 26.32 -20.07
CA ASP A 492 -8.44 25.89 -21.29
C ASP A 492 -9.95 26.12 -21.17
N ARG A 493 -10.50 26.01 -19.95
CA ARG A 493 -11.91 26.26 -19.68
C ARG A 493 -12.10 26.93 -18.33
N LEU A 494 -12.95 27.95 -18.35
CA LEU A 494 -13.57 28.54 -17.18
C LEU A 494 -15.04 28.79 -17.51
N SER A 495 -15.96 28.22 -16.75
CA SER A 495 -17.38 28.57 -16.84
C SER A 495 -18.04 28.59 -15.47
N ILE A 496 -19.08 29.42 -15.35
CA ILE A 496 -19.96 29.46 -14.19
C ILE A 496 -21.38 29.36 -14.74
N ASP A 497 -21.97 28.17 -14.61
CA ASP A 497 -23.32 27.87 -15.10
C ASP A 497 -24.15 27.33 -13.94
N ASP A 498 -25.30 27.92 -13.62
CA ASP A 498 -26.22 27.45 -12.56
C ASP A 498 -25.54 27.18 -11.19
N ASN A 499 -24.69 28.12 -10.74
CA ASN A 499 -23.85 27.99 -9.53
C ASN A 499 -22.81 26.85 -9.59
N ILE A 500 -22.54 26.30 -10.77
CA ILE A 500 -21.47 25.33 -10.98
C ILE A 500 -20.30 26.05 -11.62
N LEU A 501 -19.18 26.08 -10.89
CA LEU A 501 -17.93 26.63 -11.35
C LEU A 501 -17.04 25.52 -11.90
N GLN A 502 -16.72 25.58 -13.19
CA GLN A 502 -15.86 24.63 -13.87
C GLN A 502 -14.53 25.28 -14.27
N PHE A 503 -13.43 24.60 -13.95
CA PHE A 503 -12.08 24.96 -14.38
C PHE A 503 -11.44 23.79 -15.10
N GLU A 504 -10.74 24.08 -16.19
CA GLU A 504 -9.86 23.13 -16.85
C GLU A 504 -8.63 23.87 -17.35
N GLY A 505 -7.47 23.27 -17.20
CA GLY A 505 -6.23 23.91 -17.59
C GLY A 505 -5.03 23.00 -17.43
N TRP A 506 -3.85 23.59 -17.59
CA TRP A 506 -2.58 22.99 -17.23
C TRP A 506 -1.64 24.02 -16.65
N CYS A 507 -0.69 23.55 -15.86
CA CYS A 507 0.24 24.40 -15.14
C CYS A 507 1.54 23.63 -14.87
N MET A 508 2.68 24.31 -14.93
CA MET A 508 4.01 23.77 -14.66
C MET A 508 4.95 24.85 -14.11
N ASP A 509 5.90 24.43 -13.28
CA ASP A 509 7.11 25.19 -13.00
C ASP A 509 7.93 25.33 -14.29
N SER A 510 8.28 26.56 -14.67
CA SER A 510 9.01 26.89 -15.89
C SER A 510 10.48 26.44 -15.83
N PHE A 511 11.05 26.28 -14.63
CA PHE A 511 12.43 25.83 -14.42
C PHE A 511 12.51 24.31 -14.36
N ASN A 512 11.78 23.70 -13.44
CA ASN A 512 11.86 22.27 -13.18
C ASN A 512 11.00 21.43 -14.12
N LYS A 513 10.11 22.07 -14.90
CA LYS A 513 9.16 21.43 -15.82
C LYS A 513 8.23 20.41 -15.15
N ILE A 514 7.93 20.60 -13.88
CA ILE A 514 7.04 19.75 -13.07
C ILE A 514 5.70 20.44 -12.82
N PRO A 515 4.59 19.68 -12.68
CA PRO A 515 3.30 20.26 -12.32
C PRO A 515 3.32 20.84 -10.89
N PRO A 516 2.37 21.73 -10.56
CA PRO A 516 2.19 22.21 -9.18
C PRO A 516 1.86 21.05 -8.25
N ALA A 517 2.44 21.08 -7.05
CA ALA A 517 2.18 20.10 -6.00
C ALA A 517 0.79 20.26 -5.39
N LEU A 518 0.21 21.45 -5.49
CA LEU A 518 -1.10 21.79 -4.98
C LEU A 518 -1.70 22.96 -5.78
N ILE A 519 -3.01 22.88 -6.01
CA ILE A 519 -3.83 23.92 -6.62
C ILE A 519 -4.87 24.31 -5.59
N LEU A 520 -4.94 25.57 -5.20
CA LEU A 520 -5.98 26.12 -4.34
C LEU A 520 -6.97 26.92 -5.19
N ILE A 521 -8.26 26.74 -4.96
CA ILE A 521 -9.34 27.50 -5.60
C ILE A 521 -9.97 28.35 -4.51
N ILE A 522 -9.79 29.66 -4.64
CA ILE A 522 -10.29 30.66 -3.70
C ILE A 522 -11.33 31.51 -4.41
N ALA A 523 -12.39 31.87 -3.71
CA ALA A 523 -13.33 32.89 -4.18
C ALA A 523 -13.85 33.74 -3.02
N ASP A 524 -14.00 35.05 -3.22
CA ASP A 524 -14.35 36.05 -2.19
C ASP A 524 -13.50 35.90 -0.91
N GLY A 525 -12.19 35.68 -1.09
CA GLY A 525 -11.24 35.47 0.01
C GLY A 525 -11.42 34.15 0.80
N LYS A 526 -12.29 33.25 0.34
CA LYS A 526 -12.58 31.94 0.95
C LYS A 526 -12.00 30.81 0.11
N LEU A 527 -11.34 29.85 0.77
CA LEU A 527 -10.92 28.61 0.12
C LEU A 527 -12.15 27.76 -0.23
N LEU A 528 -12.46 27.65 -1.51
CA LEU A 528 -13.54 26.81 -2.02
C LEU A 528 -13.09 25.35 -2.14
N HIS A 529 -11.90 25.13 -2.69
CA HIS A 529 -11.39 23.79 -2.99
C HIS A 529 -9.85 23.75 -3.03
N TYR A 530 -9.26 22.56 -2.95
CA TYR A 530 -7.85 22.32 -3.24
C TYR A 530 -7.64 20.95 -3.89
N GLY A 531 -6.63 20.80 -4.74
CA GLY A 531 -6.33 19.55 -5.45
C GLY A 531 -4.98 19.56 -6.18
N ARG A 532 -4.75 18.65 -7.13
CA ARG A 532 -3.51 18.55 -7.94
C ARG A 532 -3.79 18.53 -9.45
N ALA A 533 -2.76 18.77 -10.26
CA ALA A 533 -2.82 18.55 -11.71
C ALA A 533 -2.58 17.07 -12.02
N VAL A 534 -3.63 16.33 -12.37
CA VAL A 534 -3.64 14.86 -12.50
C VAL A 534 -4.18 14.36 -13.85
N VAL A 535 -4.63 15.26 -14.74
CA VAL A 535 -5.18 14.90 -16.05
C VAL A 535 -4.04 14.88 -17.07
N LYS A 536 -3.72 13.74 -17.71
CA LYS A 536 -2.69 13.73 -18.76
C LYS A 536 -3.06 14.67 -19.91
N ARG A 537 -2.07 15.44 -20.38
CA ARG A 537 -2.18 16.42 -21.45
C ARG A 537 -1.12 16.20 -22.52
N GLY A 538 -1.33 15.13 -23.29
CA GLY A 538 -0.45 14.80 -24.42
C GLY A 538 -0.36 15.92 -25.45
N ASP A 539 -1.44 16.67 -25.64
CA ASP A 539 -1.53 17.87 -26.46
C ASP A 539 -0.59 19.00 -25.99
N VAL A 540 -0.39 19.14 -24.68
CA VAL A 540 0.52 20.12 -24.09
C VAL A 540 1.99 19.70 -24.26
N LYS A 541 2.25 18.39 -24.30
CA LYS A 541 3.61 17.86 -24.51
C LYS A 541 4.25 18.38 -25.79
N ASP A 542 3.48 18.36 -26.87
CA ASP A 542 3.94 18.80 -28.18
C ASP A 542 4.10 20.32 -28.24
N PHE A 543 3.24 21.05 -27.52
CA PHE A 543 3.29 22.52 -27.44
C PHE A 543 4.53 23.02 -26.68
N VAL A 544 4.88 22.40 -25.56
CA VAL A 544 5.95 22.88 -24.67
C VAL A 544 7.30 22.21 -24.96
N LYS A 545 7.37 21.30 -25.93
CA LYS A 545 8.60 20.62 -26.40
C LYS A 545 9.43 20.02 -25.26
N SER A 546 8.79 19.23 -24.39
CA SER A 546 9.50 18.49 -23.34
C SER A 546 9.40 16.99 -23.57
N THR A 547 10.41 16.29 -23.07
CA THR A 547 10.49 14.83 -23.04
C THR A 547 9.59 14.22 -21.97
N HIS A 548 9.13 15.01 -21.00
CA HIS A 548 8.28 14.57 -19.89
C HIS A 548 6.80 14.52 -20.30
N GLU A 549 6.02 13.65 -19.65
CA GLU A 549 4.56 13.70 -19.74
C GLU A 549 3.99 14.92 -19.00
N TYR A 550 2.92 15.50 -19.54
CA TYR A 550 2.29 16.69 -19.00
C TYR A 550 0.96 16.40 -18.33
N TYR A 551 0.68 17.18 -17.27
CA TYR A 551 -0.52 17.06 -16.49
C TYR A 551 -1.25 18.39 -16.38
N GLY A 552 -2.55 18.34 -16.53
CA GLY A 552 -3.50 19.41 -16.36
C GLY A 552 -4.42 19.16 -15.18
N PHE A 553 -5.31 20.10 -14.93
CA PHE A 553 -6.29 20.06 -13.86
C PHE A 553 -7.68 20.24 -14.45
N LYS A 554 -8.68 19.59 -13.83
CA LYS A 554 -10.10 19.78 -14.14
C LYS A 554 -10.89 19.72 -12.84
N TYR A 555 -11.62 20.79 -12.53
CA TYR A 555 -12.43 20.91 -11.33
C TYR A 555 -13.84 21.35 -11.69
N LYS A 556 -14.82 20.84 -10.96
CA LYS A 556 -16.23 21.23 -11.05
C LYS A 556 -16.75 21.40 -9.62
N LEU A 557 -17.13 22.62 -9.25
CA LEU A 557 -17.49 22.97 -7.88
C LEU A 557 -18.90 23.53 -7.84
N ASN A 558 -19.72 23.02 -6.93
CA ASN A 558 -21.00 23.64 -6.59
C ASN A 558 -20.75 24.83 -5.67
N LEU A 559 -21.33 25.97 -6.01
CA LEU A 559 -21.21 27.20 -5.25
C LEU A 559 -22.52 27.53 -4.55
N ASP A 560 -22.42 28.14 -3.38
CA ASP A 560 -23.59 28.69 -2.68
C ASP A 560 -24.11 29.97 -3.37
N SER A 561 -23.21 30.71 -4.02
CA SER A 561 -23.49 31.90 -4.82
C SER A 561 -22.37 32.14 -5.83
N VAL A 562 -22.67 32.84 -6.93
CA VAL A 562 -21.64 33.30 -7.88
C VAL A 562 -20.68 34.28 -7.17
N PRO A 563 -19.37 34.01 -7.17
CA PRO A 563 -18.41 34.82 -6.45
C PRO A 563 -17.94 36.01 -7.29
N ASN A 564 -17.49 37.09 -6.65
CA ASN A 564 -17.06 38.30 -7.36
C ASN A 564 -15.60 38.22 -7.81
N ASP A 565 -14.77 37.44 -7.12
CA ASP A 565 -13.40 37.17 -7.50
C ASP A 565 -13.09 35.69 -7.33
N ILE A 566 -12.26 35.17 -8.23
CA ILE A 566 -11.75 33.80 -8.15
C ILE A 566 -10.23 33.86 -8.28
N SER A 567 -9.53 33.14 -7.40
CA SER A 567 -8.08 32.97 -7.48
C SER A 567 -7.71 31.50 -7.52
N LEU A 568 -6.93 31.12 -8.52
CA LEU A 568 -6.25 29.83 -8.55
C LEU A 568 -4.81 30.04 -8.06
N ILE A 569 -4.43 29.38 -6.98
CA ILE A 569 -3.06 29.40 -6.47
C ILE A 569 -2.39 28.07 -6.79
N PHE A 570 -1.30 28.11 -7.54
CA PHE A 570 -0.48 26.96 -7.87
C PHE A 570 0.74 26.98 -6.96
N VAL A 571 0.80 26.04 -6.02
CA VAL A 571 1.93 25.89 -5.10
C VAL A 571 2.85 24.82 -5.66
N TYR A 572 4.11 25.18 -5.87
CA TYR A 572 5.13 24.28 -6.41
C TYR A 572 5.94 23.62 -5.30
N PRO A 573 6.62 22.50 -5.58
CA PRO A 573 7.53 21.86 -4.63
C PRO A 573 8.62 22.77 -4.07
N SER A 574 8.94 23.87 -4.77
CA SER A 574 9.92 24.88 -4.37
C SER A 574 9.42 25.90 -3.33
N ASN A 575 8.23 25.69 -2.72
CA ASN A 575 7.55 26.66 -1.83
C ASN A 575 7.23 28.02 -2.44
N LYS A 576 7.35 28.12 -3.77
CA LYS A 576 6.87 29.24 -4.56
C LYS A 576 5.43 29.01 -4.96
N ALA A 577 4.66 30.08 -5.06
CA ALA A 577 3.32 30.03 -5.57
C ALA A 577 3.08 31.06 -6.67
N ASP A 578 2.34 30.64 -7.69
CA ASP A 578 1.79 31.52 -8.71
C ASP A 578 0.29 31.66 -8.49
N ILE A 579 -0.24 32.88 -8.62
CA ILE A 579 -1.67 33.15 -8.52
C ILE A 579 -2.19 33.56 -9.89
N ILE A 580 -3.24 32.88 -10.35
CA ILE A 580 -4.10 33.38 -11.41
C ILE A 580 -5.33 33.99 -10.76
N ARG A 581 -5.49 35.31 -10.90
CA ARG A 581 -6.74 35.98 -10.58
C ARG A 581 -7.65 36.00 -11.79
N ILE A 582 -8.86 35.57 -11.57
CA ILE A 582 -9.96 35.52 -12.52
C ILE A 582 -10.96 36.55 -11.99
N MET A 583 -11.04 37.67 -12.70
CA MET A 583 -12.01 38.75 -12.43
C MET A 583 -13.23 38.58 -13.31
#